data_AF-E1QDN7-F1
#
_entry.id   AF-E1QDN7-F1
#
_cell.length_a   1.000
_cell.length_b   1.000
_cell.length_c   1.000
_cell.angle_alpha   90.00
_cell.angle_beta   90.00
_cell.angle_gamma   90.00
#
_symmetry.space_group_name_H-M   'P 1'
#
loop_
_entity.id
_entity.type
_entity.pdbx_description
1 polymer ?
#
loop_
_entity_poly.entity_id
_entity_poly.type
_entity_poly.pdbx_seq_one_letter_code
_entity_poly.pdbx_strand_id
1 'polypeptide(L)'
;MNCRRAAKLLSPFIDHELSDQRATALESHLAQCPACRARLAALRAGDRLLRQAQAPAGAPWTAADILARRAARPWPSGPWRALAALLRPLAPRPKTAILDELADLPPQLMAGAYLRLLGQG
;
A
#
# COMPACT_ATOMS: atom_id res chain seq x y z
N MET A 1 17.26 22.84 9.97
CA MET A 1 17.30 22.21 8.63
C MET A 1 16.91 23.21 7.55
N ASN A 2 17.12 22.89 6.25
CA ASN A 2 16.62 23.71 5.15
C ASN A 2 15.26 23.23 4.61
N CYS A 3 14.57 24.08 3.84
CA CYS A 3 13.23 23.81 3.32
C CYS A 3 13.17 22.61 2.37
N ARG A 4 14.23 22.37 1.59
CA ARG A 4 14.29 21.23 0.65
C ARG A 4 14.28 19.89 1.40
N ARG A 5 15.01 19.80 2.51
CA ARG A 5 15.02 18.62 3.38
C ARG A 5 13.70 18.49 4.12
N ALA A 6 13.15 19.60 4.64
CA ALA A 6 11.85 19.61 5.30
C ALA A 6 10.75 19.06 4.39
N ALA A 7 10.69 19.50 3.14
CA ALA A 7 9.69 19.06 2.16
C ALA A 7 9.68 17.55 1.95
N LYS A 8 10.84 16.89 1.95
CA LYS A 8 10.94 15.41 1.84
C LYS A 8 10.45 14.68 3.09
N LEU A 9 10.51 15.33 4.25
CA LEU A 9 10.12 14.74 5.53
C LEU A 9 8.63 14.97 5.86
N LEU A 10 7.91 15.81 5.10
CA LEU A 10 6.50 16.13 5.42
C LEU A 10 5.56 14.93 5.27
N SER A 11 5.71 14.12 4.22
CA SER A 11 4.87 12.91 4.03
C SER A 11 5.11 11.88 5.14
N PRO A 12 6.34 11.39 5.38
CA PRO A 12 6.58 10.42 6.45
C PRO A 12 6.28 10.99 7.85
N PHE A 13 6.25 12.31 8.01
CA PHE A 13 5.78 12.94 9.26
C PHE A 13 4.26 12.81 9.45
N ILE A 14 3.46 12.92 8.39
CA ILE A 14 2.00 12.68 8.45
C ILE A 14 1.73 11.20 8.76
N ASP A 15 2.54 10.31 8.21
CA ASP A 15 2.39 8.86 8.37
C ASP A 15 3.01 8.31 9.68
N HIS A 16 3.57 9.18 10.53
CA HIS A 16 4.26 8.82 11.78
C HIS A 16 5.45 7.86 11.61
N GLU A 17 6.15 7.95 10.48
CA GLU A 17 7.30 7.08 10.12
C GLU A 17 8.66 7.71 10.42
N LEU A 18 8.69 8.93 10.95
CA LEU A 18 9.94 9.59 11.34
C LEU A 18 10.42 9.11 12.70
N SER A 19 11.74 8.93 12.84
CA SER A 19 12.36 8.79 14.15
C SER A 19 12.23 10.09 14.95
N ASP A 20 12.22 9.99 16.29
CA ASP A 20 12.06 11.14 17.19
C ASP A 20 13.00 12.30 16.86
N GLN A 21 14.28 12.01 16.64
CA GLN A 21 15.27 13.03 16.28
C GLN A 21 14.91 13.80 14.99
N ARG A 22 14.35 13.11 13.99
CA ARG A 22 13.95 13.72 12.71
C ARG A 22 12.64 14.49 12.85
N ALA A 23 11.70 13.98 13.65
CA ALA A 23 10.45 14.65 13.98
C ALA A 23 10.73 15.98 14.70
N THR A 24 11.50 15.98 15.78
CA THR A 24 11.86 17.19 16.54
C THR A 24 12.56 18.23 15.66
N ALA A 25 13.49 17.79 14.81
CA ALA A 25 14.17 18.70 13.89
C ALA A 25 13.17 19.36 12.91
N LEU A 26 12.20 18.60 12.40
CA LEU A 26 11.15 19.07 11.49
C LEU A 26 10.20 20.04 12.17
N GLU A 27 9.77 19.73 13.38
CA GLU A 27 8.92 20.61 14.19
C GLU A 27 9.60 21.95 14.48
N SER A 28 10.89 21.93 14.86
CA SER A 28 11.68 23.15 15.05
C SER A 28 11.73 24.01 13.78
N HIS A 29 11.84 23.39 12.61
CA HIS A 29 11.80 24.11 11.33
C HIS A 29 10.40 24.64 11.00
N LEU A 30 9.35 23.86 11.27
CA LEU A 30 7.96 24.27 11.07
C LEU A 30 7.57 25.44 11.97
N ALA A 31 8.13 25.54 13.18
CA ALA A 31 7.93 26.70 14.05
C ALA A 31 8.43 28.01 13.40
N GLN A 32 9.50 27.94 12.61
CA GLN A 32 10.18 29.10 12.04
C GLN A 32 9.81 29.38 10.57
N CYS A 33 9.32 28.39 9.82
CA CYS A 33 9.11 28.52 8.37
C CYS A 33 7.60 28.47 7.99
N PRO A 34 6.97 29.62 7.65
CA PRO A 34 5.57 29.65 7.23
C PRO A 34 5.30 28.90 5.91
N ALA A 35 6.24 28.92 4.97
CA ALA A 35 6.08 28.21 3.69
C ALA A 35 5.97 26.69 3.87
N CYS A 36 6.81 26.11 4.74
CA CYS A 36 6.75 24.69 5.06
C CYS A 36 5.49 24.32 5.85
N ARG A 37 4.99 25.22 6.72
CA ARG A 37 3.70 25.04 7.40
C ARG A 37 2.53 24.99 6.40
N ALA A 38 2.50 25.91 5.44
CA ALA A 38 1.48 25.93 4.40
C ALA A 38 1.49 24.64 3.57
N ARG A 39 2.69 24.14 3.25
CA ARG A 39 2.87 22.88 2.51
C ARG A 39 2.39 21.65 3.30
N LEU A 40 2.69 21.60 4.60
CA LEU A 40 2.17 20.56 5.50
C LEU A 40 0.64 20.61 5.59
N ALA A 41 0.05 21.81 5.69
CA ALA A 41 -1.39 21.98 5.74
C ALA A 41 -2.08 21.48 4.46
N ALA A 42 -1.50 21.76 3.29
CA ALA A 42 -2.01 21.27 2.01
C ALA A 42 -1.97 19.74 1.92
N LEU A 43 -0.86 19.11 2.34
CA LEU A 43 -0.75 17.65 2.38
C LEU A 43 -1.78 17.03 3.33
N ARG A 44 -1.95 17.59 4.54
CA ARG A 44 -2.97 17.13 5.50
C ARG A 44 -4.41 17.28 4.97
N ALA A 45 -4.68 18.33 4.20
CA ALA A 45 -5.98 18.51 3.57
C ALA A 45 -6.25 17.40 2.55
N GLY A 46 -5.27 17.06 1.71
CA GLY A 46 -5.36 15.94 0.77
C GLY A 46 -5.55 14.58 1.47
N ASP A 47 -4.74 14.29 2.48
CA ASP A 47 -4.85 13.04 3.27
C ASP A 47 -6.25 12.88 3.90
N ARG A 48 -6.80 13.95 4.48
CA ARG A 48 -8.18 13.92 5.02
C ARG A 48 -9.23 13.60 3.96
N LEU A 49 -9.16 14.22 2.79
CA LEU A 49 -10.10 13.95 1.70
C LEU A 49 -10.03 12.49 1.25
N LEU A 50 -8.82 11.94 1.12
CA LEU A 50 -8.62 10.54 0.76
C LEU A 50 -9.17 9.59 1.83
N ARG A 51 -8.97 9.87 3.12
CA ARG A 51 -9.53 9.06 4.22
C ARG A 51 -11.05 9.11 4.25
N GLN A 52 -11.64 10.28 3.96
CA GLN A 52 -13.09 10.43 3.87
C GLN A 52 -13.67 9.68 2.67
N ALA A 53 -13.00 9.72 1.52
CA ALA A 53 -13.39 8.95 0.33
C ALA A 53 -13.23 7.43 0.52
N GLN A 54 -12.28 7.01 1.36
CA GLN A 54 -12.05 5.62 1.72
C GLN A 54 -12.89 5.15 2.92
N ALA A 55 -13.75 6.00 3.49
CA ALA A 55 -14.66 5.57 4.55
C ALA A 55 -15.48 4.40 3.98
N PRO A 56 -15.32 3.18 4.53
CA PRO A 56 -15.93 2.02 3.93
C PRO A 56 -17.45 2.18 4.10
N ALA A 57 -18.15 2.41 3.00
CA ALA A 57 -19.49 1.85 2.88
C ALA A 57 -19.29 0.35 3.11
N GLY A 58 -19.78 -0.15 4.24
CA GLY A 58 -19.39 -1.41 4.86
C GLY A 58 -18.96 -2.45 3.83
N ALA A 59 -17.70 -2.87 3.89
CA ALA A 59 -17.17 -3.82 2.94
C ALA A 59 -18.15 -5.01 2.85
N PRO A 60 -18.52 -5.47 1.64
CA PRO A 60 -19.49 -6.56 1.47
C PRO A 60 -18.97 -7.91 1.99
N TRP A 61 -17.75 -7.91 2.53
CA TRP A 61 -17.09 -9.01 3.18
C TRP A 61 -16.72 -8.58 4.60
N THR A 62 -16.89 -9.51 5.53
CA THR A 62 -16.45 -9.38 6.91
C THR A 62 -14.99 -9.85 7.04
N ALA A 63 -14.35 -9.52 8.17
CA ALA A 63 -13.07 -10.12 8.53
C ALA A 63 -13.15 -11.66 8.57
N ALA A 64 -14.30 -12.22 8.95
CA ALA A 64 -14.56 -13.65 8.94
C ALA A 64 -14.56 -14.22 7.51
N ASP A 65 -15.14 -13.51 6.53
CA ASP A 65 -15.13 -13.92 5.12
C ASP A 65 -13.71 -13.96 4.55
N ILE A 66 -12.83 -13.01 4.93
CA ILE A 66 -11.41 -13.03 4.53
C ILE A 66 -10.71 -14.24 5.14
N LEU A 67 -10.89 -14.48 6.44
CA LEU A 67 -10.25 -15.57 7.15
C LEU A 67 -10.70 -16.94 6.60
N ALA A 68 -12.00 -17.10 6.33
CA ALA A 68 -12.55 -18.29 5.72
C ALA A 68 -11.94 -18.55 4.33
N ARG A 69 -11.84 -17.52 3.48
CA ARG A 69 -11.18 -17.64 2.16
C ARG A 69 -9.69 -18.00 2.27
N ARG A 70 -8.99 -17.49 3.27
CA ARG A 70 -7.56 -17.79 3.49
C ARG A 70 -7.37 -19.22 3.99
N ALA A 71 -8.24 -19.70 4.87
CA ALA A 71 -8.21 -21.07 5.39
C ALA A 71 -8.65 -22.10 4.34
N ALA A 72 -9.63 -21.75 3.50
CA ALA A 72 -10.10 -22.60 2.41
C ALA A 72 -9.13 -22.66 1.22
N ARG A 73 -8.10 -21.80 1.19
CA ARG A 73 -7.06 -21.87 0.16
C ARG A 73 -6.15 -23.05 0.50
N PRO A 74 -6.13 -24.13 -0.31
CA PRO A 74 -5.27 -25.27 -0.02
C PRO A 74 -3.83 -24.81 -0.12
N TRP A 75 -3.20 -24.60 1.04
CA TRP A 75 -1.75 -24.50 1.11
C TRP A 75 -1.22 -25.91 0.90
N PRO A 76 -0.29 -26.16 -0.04
CA PRO A 76 0.28 -27.49 -0.14
C PRO A 76 0.89 -27.77 1.24
N SER A 77 0.39 -28.79 1.94
CA SER A 77 0.92 -29.28 3.20
C SER A 77 1.23 -30.76 3.01
N GLY A 78 2.39 -31.19 3.50
CA GLY A 78 2.93 -32.53 3.25
C GLY A 78 4.13 -32.57 2.28
N PRO A 79 4.59 -33.78 1.90
CA PRO A 79 5.86 -34.01 1.18
C PRO A 79 5.89 -33.35 -0.20
N TRP A 80 4.71 -33.09 -0.78
CA TRP A 80 4.53 -32.37 -2.04
C TRP A 80 5.03 -30.92 -2.00
N ARG A 81 5.12 -30.27 -0.82
CA ARG A 81 5.79 -28.94 -0.69
C ARG A 81 7.27 -29.02 -1.01
N ALA A 82 7.95 -30.01 -0.45
CA ALA A 82 9.38 -30.20 -0.64
C ALA A 82 9.68 -30.58 -2.09
N LEU A 83 8.84 -31.44 -2.66
CA LEU A 83 8.92 -31.81 -4.08
C LEU A 83 8.64 -30.61 -5.01
N ALA A 84 7.62 -29.80 -4.73
CA ALA A 84 7.33 -28.58 -5.50
C ALA A 84 8.45 -27.53 -5.39
N ALA A 85 9.13 -27.44 -4.25
CA ALA A 85 10.31 -26.57 -4.08
C ALA A 85 11.52 -27.06 -4.90
N LEU A 86 11.75 -28.37 -4.95
CA LEU A 86 12.82 -28.99 -5.74
C LEU A 86 12.57 -28.93 -7.25
N LEU A 87 11.30 -29.03 -7.67
CA LEU A 87 10.89 -28.94 -9.08
C LEU A 87 10.64 -27.51 -9.55
N ARG A 88 10.72 -26.50 -8.67
CA ARG A 88 10.53 -25.08 -8.99
C ARG A 88 11.38 -24.55 -10.17
N PRO A 89 12.66 -24.95 -10.37
CA PRO A 89 13.43 -24.53 -11.54
C PRO A 89 12.98 -25.19 -12.85
N LEU A 90 12.21 -26.28 -12.78
CA LEU A 90 11.67 -27.02 -13.92
C LEU A 90 10.19 -26.69 -14.20
N ALA A 91 9.52 -26.00 -13.26
CA ALA A 91 8.14 -25.60 -13.44
C ALA A 91 8.03 -24.66 -14.64
N PRO A 92 7.11 -24.90 -15.59
CA PRO A 92 6.87 -23.95 -16.66
C PRO A 92 6.49 -22.62 -16.01
N ARG A 93 7.17 -21.54 -16.41
CA ARG A 93 6.75 -20.19 -16.00
C ARG A 93 5.27 -20.08 -16.35
N PRO A 94 4.37 -19.79 -15.39
CA PRO A 94 2.98 -19.58 -15.73
C PRO A 94 2.98 -18.47 -16.79
N LYS A 95 2.19 -18.64 -17.86
CA LYS A 95 2.00 -17.60 -18.87
C LYS A 95 1.17 -16.46 -18.26
N THR A 96 1.69 -15.83 -17.22
CA THR A 96 1.14 -14.65 -16.57
C THR A 96 1.70 -13.39 -17.23
N ALA A 97 1.84 -13.40 -18.56
CA ALA A 97 2.25 -12.21 -19.31
C ALA A 97 1.33 -11.00 -19.00
N ILE A 98 0.07 -11.26 -18.61
CA ILE A 98 -0.89 -10.22 -18.22
C ILE A 98 -0.68 -9.74 -16.77
N LEU A 99 -0.23 -10.58 -15.85
CA LEU A 99 -0.07 -10.18 -14.44
C LEU A 99 1.31 -9.60 -14.12
N ASP A 100 2.34 -9.95 -14.90
CA ASP A 100 3.67 -9.32 -14.76
C ASP A 100 3.64 -7.84 -15.17
N GLU A 101 2.87 -7.45 -16.19
CA GLU A 101 2.65 -6.03 -16.54
C GLU A 101 1.87 -5.25 -15.47
N LEU A 102 0.98 -5.93 -14.75
CA LEU A 102 0.18 -5.32 -13.67
C LEU A 102 0.96 -5.22 -12.36
N ALA A 103 2.07 -5.95 -12.20
CA ALA A 103 2.93 -5.90 -11.01
C ALA A 103 3.68 -4.57 -10.87
N ASP A 104 3.91 -3.88 -12.00
CA ASP A 104 4.50 -2.53 -12.04
C ASP A 104 3.46 -1.41 -11.89
N LEU A 105 2.16 -1.74 -11.87
CA LEU A 105 1.12 -0.74 -11.63
C LEU A 105 1.00 -0.43 -10.15
N PRO A 106 0.88 0.87 -9.78
CA PRO A 106 0.71 1.24 -8.40
C PRO A 106 -0.64 0.71 -7.86
N PRO A 107 -0.70 0.34 -6.57
CA PRO A 107 -1.80 -0.46 -5.99
C PRO A 107 -3.19 0.15 -6.16
N GLN A 108 -3.29 1.48 -6.28
CA GLN A 108 -4.54 2.19 -6.57
C GLN A 108 -5.17 1.87 -7.93
N LEU A 109 -4.40 1.41 -8.92
CA LEU A 109 -4.91 1.05 -10.26
C LEU A 109 -5.33 -0.42 -10.35
N MET A 110 -4.84 -1.26 -9.42
CA MET A 110 -5.16 -2.68 -9.37
C MET A 110 -6.65 -2.93 -9.09
N ALA A 111 -7.27 -2.14 -8.20
CA ALA A 111 -8.69 -2.27 -7.89
C ALA A 111 -9.59 -2.07 -9.12
N GLY A 112 -9.26 -1.09 -9.98
CA GLY A 112 -10.00 -0.83 -11.22
C GLY A 112 -9.84 -1.93 -12.28
N ALA A 113 -8.64 -2.48 -12.41
CA ALA A 113 -8.37 -3.60 -13.32
C ALA A 113 -9.11 -4.88 -12.89
N TYR A 114 -9.12 -5.19 -11.58
CA TYR A 114 -9.85 -6.33 -11.04
C TYR A 114 -11.37 -6.21 -11.22
N LEU A 115 -11.96 -5.03 -10.99
CA LEU A 115 -13.39 -4.80 -11.18
C LEU A 115 -13.82 -4.97 -12.65
N ARG A 116 -12.97 -4.55 -13.60
CA ARG A 116 -13.24 -4.72 -15.04
C ARG A 116 -13.19 -6.18 -15.49
N LEU A 117 -12.26 -6.96 -14.94
CA LEU A 117 -12.13 -8.39 -15.26
C LEU A 117 -13.28 -9.22 -14.65
N LEU A 118 -13.78 -8.84 -13.46
CA LEU A 118 -14.89 -9.52 -12.81
C LEU A 118 -16.28 -9.12 -13.37
N GLY A 119 -16.37 -8.01 -14.11
CA GLY A 119 -17.61 -7.54 -14.74
C GLY A 119 -17.86 -8.05 -16.16
N GLN A 120 -17.04 -8.97 -16.69
CA GLN A 120 -17.22 -9.58 -18.01
C GLN A 120 -17.59 -11.08 -17.97
N GLY A 121 -18.24 -11.52 -16.89
CA GLY A 121 -18.81 -12.86 -16.76
C GLY A 121 -20.32 -12.85 -16.93
#